data_AF-A0A2E4DE31-F1
#
_entry.id   AF-A0A2E4DE31-F1
#
_cell.length_a   1.000
_cell.length_b   1.000
_cell.length_c   1.000
_cell.angle_alpha   90.00
_cell.angle_beta   90.00
_cell.angle_gamma   90.00
#
_symmetry.space_group_name_H-M   'P 1'
#
loop_
_entity.id
_entity.type
_entity.pdbx_description
1 polymer ?
#
loop_
_entity_poly.entity_id
_entity_poly.type
_entity_poly.pdbx_seq_one_letter_code
_entity_poly.pdbx_strand_id
1 'polypeptide(L)'
;MSDQKSQNNKKRQSNRGTNSNRGSHPKNKNFKKRRNFSKNSKNRRPKSLTPAKVLQKYDNLMEQYLNARRKYFELHGRNSTRNLGKAERNYEQALKNLREFSDKLQDWQKEVLEQKVDGYKPDREYSTNHDLKPEGEQVSFVGEFEDPHLLPTQADHQWSEDTEESEGTMEDYEKYKASSF
;
A
#
# COMPACT_ATOMS: atom_id res chain seq x y z
N MET A 1 71.81 -55.76 0.05
CA MET A 1 72.56 -54.71 -0.66
C MET A 1 71.62 -53.55 -0.96
N SER A 2 72.13 -52.33 -0.75
CA SER A 2 71.64 -51.06 -1.31
C SER A 2 70.44 -50.39 -0.64
N ASP A 3 70.76 -49.60 0.38
CA ASP A 3 70.46 -48.16 0.50
C ASP A 3 69.60 -47.51 -0.62
N GLN A 4 68.53 -46.76 -0.28
CA GLN A 4 68.57 -45.29 -0.13
C GLN A 4 67.18 -44.65 0.06
N LYS A 5 67.19 -43.58 0.86
CA LYS A 5 66.09 -42.69 1.31
C LYS A 5 65.37 -41.97 0.16
N SER A 6 64.10 -41.60 0.35
CA SER A 6 63.70 -40.16 0.29
C SER A 6 62.24 -39.90 0.69
N GLN A 7 62.11 -39.18 1.81
CA GLN A 7 61.16 -38.09 2.14
C GLN A 7 59.65 -38.29 1.92
N ASN A 8 58.98 -38.57 3.04
CA ASN A 8 57.55 -38.41 3.23
C ASN A 8 57.32 -37.20 4.15
N ASN A 9 56.73 -36.10 3.64
CA ASN A 9 56.30 -34.98 4.49
C ASN A 9 54.82 -34.63 4.24
N LYS A 10 54.07 -34.67 5.34
CA LYS A 10 52.61 -34.68 5.49
C LYS A 10 51.99 -33.30 5.31
N LYS A 11 50.82 -33.21 4.66
CA LYS A 11 49.65 -32.42 5.11
C LYS A 11 48.37 -33.13 4.61
N ARG A 12 47.76 -34.01 5.41
CA ARG A 12 46.58 -33.75 6.28
C ARG A 12 45.40 -33.11 5.54
N GLN A 13 44.43 -33.94 5.13
CA GLN A 13 43.00 -33.70 5.36
C GLN A 13 42.29 -35.06 5.56
N SER A 14 41.47 -35.10 6.61
CA SER A 14 40.76 -36.22 7.23
C SER A 14 39.73 -36.87 6.28
N ASN A 15 39.67 -38.20 6.12
CA ASN A 15 38.84 -39.17 6.90
C ASN A 15 37.51 -38.59 7.40
N ARG A 16 36.33 -39.20 7.35
CA ARG A 16 35.71 -40.52 7.01
C ARG A 16 34.21 -40.26 7.34
N GLY A 17 33.16 -40.87 6.79
CA GLY A 17 32.91 -41.97 5.87
C GLY A 17 31.44 -41.86 5.40
N THR A 18 31.04 -42.40 4.26
CA THR A 18 30.38 -43.73 4.10
C THR A 18 29.36 -44.02 5.22
N ASN A 19 28.07 -44.32 4.99
CA ASN A 19 27.51 -45.24 4.00
C ASN A 19 25.95 -45.23 4.05
N SER A 20 25.30 -45.60 2.93
CA SER A 20 24.06 -46.39 2.81
C SER A 20 22.94 -45.79 1.93
N ASN A 21 22.77 -46.49 0.80
CA ASN A 21 21.70 -46.40 -0.19
C ASN A 21 20.31 -46.73 0.39
N ARG A 22 19.27 -46.06 -0.10
CA ARG A 22 18.04 -46.67 -0.69
C ARG A 22 17.05 -45.57 -1.10
N GLY A 23 16.81 -45.46 -2.40
CA GLY A 23 15.85 -44.52 -2.98
C GLY A 23 15.99 -44.42 -4.49
N SER A 24 15.72 -45.52 -5.18
CA SER A 24 15.58 -45.58 -6.63
C SER A 24 14.46 -44.66 -7.09
N HIS A 25 14.76 -43.57 -7.79
CA HIS A 25 13.82 -42.87 -8.68
C HIS A 25 14.59 -42.37 -9.93
N PRO A 26 14.01 -42.53 -11.14
CA PRO A 26 14.73 -42.44 -12.40
C PRO A 26 15.02 -40.98 -12.84
N LYS A 27 16.11 -40.89 -13.60
CA LYS A 27 16.62 -39.80 -14.43
C LYS A 27 15.60 -38.73 -14.82
N ASN A 28 15.90 -37.48 -14.49
CA ASN A 28 15.64 -36.36 -15.40
C ASN A 28 16.77 -35.33 -15.36
N LYS A 29 17.88 -35.64 -16.04
CA LYS A 29 18.94 -34.69 -16.39
C LYS A 29 18.42 -33.72 -17.45
N ASN A 30 17.55 -32.79 -17.06
CA ASN A 30 17.23 -31.65 -17.90
C ASN A 30 18.27 -30.56 -17.68
N PHE A 31 19.20 -30.51 -18.64
CA PHE A 31 20.10 -29.41 -18.94
C PHE A 31 19.34 -28.07 -18.98
N LYS A 32 19.18 -27.40 -17.84
CA LYS A 32 19.03 -25.94 -17.85
C LYS A 32 20.43 -25.36 -17.89
N LYS A 33 20.96 -25.24 -19.11
CA LYS A 33 22.02 -24.26 -19.45
C LYS A 33 21.69 -23.00 -18.67
N ARG A 34 22.43 -22.75 -17.59
CA ARG A 34 22.56 -21.41 -17.02
C ARG A 34 23.11 -20.56 -18.14
N ARG A 35 22.22 -19.93 -18.91
CA ARG A 35 22.59 -18.86 -19.82
C ARG A 35 23.31 -17.86 -18.94
N ASN A 36 24.63 -17.85 -19.04
CA ASN A 36 25.45 -16.72 -18.64
C ASN A 36 24.90 -15.54 -19.43
N PHE A 37 23.89 -14.88 -18.88
CA PHE A 37 23.36 -13.65 -19.42
C PHE A 37 24.51 -12.66 -19.27
N SER A 38 25.15 -12.43 -20.41
CA SER A 38 26.24 -11.50 -20.66
C SER A 38 26.27 -10.36 -19.64
N LYS A 39 27.33 -10.33 -18.82
CA LYS A 39 27.71 -9.19 -17.97
C LYS A 39 28.21 -7.99 -18.82
N ASN A 40 27.73 -7.80 -20.05
CA ASN A 40 27.92 -6.57 -20.83
C ASN A 40 26.79 -5.54 -20.58
N SER A 41 26.41 -5.33 -19.32
CA SER A 41 25.71 -4.12 -18.90
C SER A 41 26.70 -2.99 -18.53
N LYS A 42 27.93 -3.06 -19.03
CA LYS A 42 28.94 -1.99 -18.92
C LYS A 42 28.66 -0.96 -20.02
N ASN A 43 27.63 -0.16 -19.81
CA ASN A 43 27.41 1.20 -20.36
C ASN A 43 26.00 1.72 -19.99
N ARG A 44 25.51 1.43 -18.78
CA ARG A 44 24.42 2.21 -18.19
C ARG A 44 24.99 3.51 -17.62
N ARG A 45 25.51 4.37 -18.50
CA ARG A 45 25.57 5.79 -18.16
C ARG A 45 24.15 6.20 -17.78
N PRO A 46 23.93 6.99 -16.71
CA PRO A 46 22.61 7.54 -16.44
C PRO A 46 22.23 8.33 -17.68
N LYS A 47 21.37 7.76 -18.53
CA LYS A 47 20.81 8.48 -19.65
C LYS A 47 20.04 9.62 -19.00
N SER A 48 20.41 10.86 -19.31
CA SER A 48 19.65 12.03 -18.87
C SER A 48 18.16 11.74 -19.04
N LEU A 49 17.38 12.07 -18.02
CA LEU A 49 15.93 11.91 -18.10
C LEU A 49 15.49 12.78 -19.27
N THR A 50 15.02 12.16 -20.35
CA THR A 50 14.32 12.86 -21.42
C THR A 50 12.88 13.09 -20.96
N PRO A 51 12.16 14.08 -21.51
CA PRO A 51 10.74 14.33 -21.18
C PRO A 51 9.91 13.04 -21.18
N ALA A 52 10.00 12.24 -22.24
CA ALA A 52 9.30 10.96 -22.35
C ALA A 52 9.63 9.96 -21.22
N LYS A 53 10.87 9.95 -20.70
CA LYS A 53 11.26 9.06 -19.59
C LYS A 53 10.77 9.55 -18.25
N VAL A 54 10.66 10.88 -18.06
CA VAL A 54 10.03 11.46 -16.86
C VAL A 54 8.60 10.95 -16.78
N LEU A 55 7.84 11.10 -17.89
CA LEU A 55 6.46 10.65 -18.00
C LEU A 55 6.33 9.14 -17.81
N GLN A 56 7.13 8.34 -18.51
CA GLN A 56 7.11 6.89 -18.38
C GLN A 56 7.41 6.44 -16.93
N LYS A 57 8.37 7.10 -16.27
CA LYS A 57 8.70 6.77 -14.87
C LYS A 57 7.57 7.15 -13.93
N TYR A 58 6.93 8.30 -14.14
CA TYR A 58 5.74 8.70 -13.40
C TYR A 58 4.61 7.69 -13.55
N ASP A 59 4.27 7.29 -14.79
CA ASP A 59 3.20 6.33 -15.06
C ASP A 59 3.44 5.00 -14.35
N ASN A 60 4.68 4.49 -14.40
CA ASN A 60 5.04 3.26 -13.70
C ASN A 60 4.88 3.37 -12.18
N LEU A 61 5.27 4.51 -11.58
CA LEU A 61 5.11 4.74 -10.14
C LEU A 61 3.64 4.91 -9.76
N MET A 62 2.86 5.59 -10.60
CA MET A 62 1.43 5.76 -10.43
C MET A 62 0.69 4.41 -10.51
N GLU A 63 0.99 3.58 -11.50
CA GLU A 63 0.43 2.23 -11.62
C GLU A 63 0.78 1.37 -10.39
N GLN A 64 2.03 1.43 -9.91
CA GLN A 64 2.43 0.72 -8.68
C GLN A 64 1.62 1.19 -7.47
N TYR A 65 1.45 2.51 -7.32
CA TYR A 65 0.67 3.10 -6.26
C TYR A 65 -0.81 2.67 -6.33
N LEU A 66 -1.44 2.76 -7.50
CA LEU A 66 -2.84 2.38 -7.70
C LEU A 66 -3.07 0.89 -7.40
N ASN A 67 -2.17 0.02 -7.86
CA ASN A 67 -2.24 -1.42 -7.59
C ASN A 67 -2.05 -1.73 -6.08
N ALA A 68 -1.11 -1.06 -5.42
CA ALA A 68 -0.89 -1.22 -3.98
C ALA A 68 -2.08 -0.70 -3.17
N ARG A 69 -2.63 0.47 -3.54
CA ARG A 69 -3.83 1.07 -2.93
C ARG A 69 -5.03 0.14 -3.04
N ARG A 70 -5.31 -0.37 -4.24
CA ARG A 70 -6.39 -1.33 -4.49
C ARG A 70 -6.25 -2.56 -3.60
N LYS A 71 -5.06 -3.16 -3.59
CA LYS A 71 -4.79 -4.37 -2.79
C LYS A 71 -4.93 -4.14 -1.29
N TYR A 72 -4.53 -2.98 -0.77
CA TYR A 72 -4.69 -2.62 0.63
C TYR A 72 -6.18 -2.57 1.02
N PHE A 73 -6.99 -1.84 0.25
CA PHE A 73 -8.43 -1.71 0.54
C PHE A 73 -9.22 -3.01 0.29
N GLU A 74 -8.83 -3.84 -0.68
CA GLU A 74 -9.43 -5.17 -0.89
C GLU A 74 -9.18 -6.15 0.27
N LEU A 75 -8.12 -5.93 1.07
CA LEU A 75 -7.79 -6.72 2.26
C LEU A 75 -8.38 -6.14 3.54
N HIS A 76 -8.74 -4.85 3.55
CA HIS A 76 -9.28 -4.16 4.72
C HIS A 76 -10.62 -4.74 5.21
N GLY A 77 -11.37 -5.40 4.32
CA GLY A 77 -12.59 -6.14 4.64
C GLY A 77 -12.40 -7.65 4.89
N ARG A 78 -11.16 -8.16 4.92
CA ARG A 78 -10.85 -9.59 5.12
C ARG A 78 -10.10 -9.79 6.43
N ASN A 79 -10.39 -10.87 7.17
CA ASN A 79 -9.80 -11.21 8.49
C ASN A 79 -8.29 -11.59 8.47
N SER A 80 -7.51 -11.11 7.51
CA SER A 80 -6.10 -11.47 7.33
C SER A 80 -5.16 -10.34 7.77
N THR A 81 -4.98 -10.18 9.09
CA THR A 81 -4.18 -9.11 9.72
C THR A 81 -2.73 -9.07 9.24
N ARG A 82 -2.08 -10.24 9.05
CA ARG A 82 -0.69 -10.31 8.59
C ARG A 82 -0.50 -9.87 7.13
N ASN A 83 -1.48 -10.14 6.28
CA ASN A 83 -1.43 -9.73 4.88
C ASN A 83 -1.80 -8.25 4.74
N LEU A 84 -2.69 -7.75 5.59
CA LEU A 84 -3.05 -6.35 5.69
C LEU A 84 -1.82 -5.47 5.98
N GLY A 85 -1.06 -5.77 7.04
CA GLY A 85 0.14 -4.99 7.38
C GLY A 85 1.24 -5.03 6.32
N LYS A 86 1.32 -6.09 5.49
CA LYS A 86 2.23 -6.11 4.33
C LYS A 86 1.71 -5.24 3.18
N ALA A 87 0.40 -5.25 2.93
CA ALA A 87 -0.22 -4.46 1.90
C ALA A 87 -0.15 -2.96 2.24
N GLU A 88 -0.34 -2.62 3.51
CA GLU A 88 -0.21 -1.26 4.06
C GLU A 88 1.20 -0.70 3.83
N ARG A 89 2.25 -1.40 4.30
CA ARG A 89 3.63 -0.97 4.09
C ARG A 89 3.99 -0.81 2.61
N ASN A 90 3.45 -1.67 1.75
CA ASN A 90 3.66 -1.56 0.30
C ASN A 90 2.95 -0.32 -0.27
N TYR A 91 1.70 -0.07 0.14
CA TYR A 91 0.95 1.12 -0.22
C TYR A 91 1.67 2.41 0.21
N GLU A 92 2.11 2.49 1.46
CA GLU A 92 2.87 3.62 1.99
C GLU A 92 4.19 3.82 1.25
N GLN A 93 4.93 2.73 0.98
CA GLN A 93 6.18 2.81 0.24
C GLN A 93 5.98 3.26 -1.21
N ALA A 94 4.92 2.80 -1.87
CA ALA A 94 4.58 3.22 -3.23
C ALA A 94 4.20 4.71 -3.28
N LEU A 95 3.39 5.17 -2.32
CA LEU A 95 3.04 6.59 -2.16
C LEU A 95 4.29 7.45 -1.92
N LYS A 96 5.17 7.00 -1.01
CA LYS A 96 6.44 7.68 -0.71
C LYS A 96 7.34 7.78 -1.94
N ASN A 97 7.50 6.69 -2.69
CA ASN A 97 8.30 6.68 -3.91
C ASN A 97 7.75 7.66 -4.98
N LEU A 98 6.43 7.78 -5.08
CA LEU A 98 5.78 8.71 -6.01
C LEU A 98 6.03 10.17 -5.61
N ARG A 99 5.85 10.51 -4.32
CA ARG A 99 6.12 11.86 -3.79
C ARG A 99 7.60 12.23 -3.88
N GLU A 100 8.49 11.34 -3.45
CA GLU A 100 9.92 11.57 -3.59
C GLU A 100 10.34 11.74 -5.05
N PHE A 101 9.67 11.07 -5.99
CA PHE A 101 9.93 11.27 -7.40
C PHE A 101 9.49 12.67 -7.83
N SER A 102 8.30 13.14 -7.49
CA SER A 102 7.84 14.50 -7.81
C SER A 102 8.73 15.58 -7.20
N ASP A 103 9.15 15.40 -5.95
CA ASP A 103 9.95 16.39 -5.22
C ASP A 103 11.37 16.53 -5.77
N LYS A 104 11.94 15.41 -6.28
CA LYS A 104 13.29 15.37 -6.86
C LYS A 104 13.35 15.83 -8.33
N LEU A 105 12.21 16.15 -8.95
CA LEU A 105 12.18 16.66 -10.33
C LEU A 105 12.77 18.08 -10.41
N GLN A 106 13.50 18.34 -11.50
CA GLN A 106 13.91 19.69 -11.88
C GLN A 106 12.71 20.49 -12.40
N ASP A 107 12.78 21.82 -12.38
CA ASP A 107 11.62 22.67 -12.73
C ASP A 107 11.10 22.41 -14.15
N TRP A 108 11.99 22.29 -15.14
CA TRP A 108 11.59 21.94 -16.51
C TRP A 108 10.92 20.54 -16.61
N GLN A 109 11.23 19.61 -15.69
CA GLN A 109 10.62 18.28 -15.66
C GLN A 109 9.23 18.32 -15.01
N LYS A 110 9.03 19.23 -14.05
CA LYS A 110 7.74 19.48 -13.42
C LYS A 110 6.76 20.05 -14.44
N GLU A 111 7.18 21.04 -15.24
CA GLU A 111 6.34 21.60 -16.31
C GLU A 111 5.87 20.53 -17.31
N VAL A 112 6.77 19.65 -17.75
CA VAL A 112 6.42 18.53 -18.65
C VAL A 112 5.40 17.58 -17.98
N LEU A 113 5.53 17.35 -16.68
CA LEU A 113 4.63 16.49 -15.94
C LEU A 113 3.27 17.16 -15.71
N GLU A 114 3.26 18.44 -15.36
CA GLU A 114 2.08 19.27 -15.15
C GLU A 114 1.25 19.39 -16.44
N GLN A 115 1.88 19.61 -17.58
CA GLN A 115 1.20 19.57 -18.88
C GLN A 115 0.52 18.23 -19.18
N LYS A 116 0.99 17.12 -18.61
CA LYS A 116 0.33 15.82 -18.77
C LYS A 116 -0.79 15.62 -17.75
N VAL A 117 -0.55 15.96 -16.49
CA VAL A 117 -1.47 15.71 -15.37
C VAL A 117 -2.64 16.69 -15.40
N ASP A 118 -2.37 17.95 -15.71
CA ASP A 118 -3.33 19.07 -15.76
C ASP A 118 -3.45 19.65 -17.18
N GLY A 119 -3.18 18.82 -18.18
CA GLY A 119 -3.16 19.25 -19.59
C GLY A 119 -4.52 19.63 -20.17
N TYR A 120 -5.60 19.25 -19.49
CA TYR A 120 -6.95 19.61 -19.90
C TYR A 120 -7.39 20.85 -19.14
N LYS A 121 -7.75 21.90 -19.89
CA LYS A 121 -8.35 23.08 -19.28
C LYS A 121 -9.64 22.67 -18.55
N PRO A 122 -9.91 23.21 -17.35
CA PRO A 122 -11.18 22.99 -16.69
C PRO A 122 -12.30 23.42 -17.64
N ASP A 123 -13.32 22.57 -17.80
CA ASP A 123 -14.51 22.92 -18.55
C ASP A 123 -15.23 24.05 -17.80
N ARG A 124 -15.33 25.19 -18.47
CA ARG A 124 -15.97 26.41 -17.96
C ARG A 124 -17.10 26.87 -18.87
N GLU A 125 -17.48 26.08 -19.88
CA GLU A 125 -18.46 26.49 -20.90
C GLU A 125 -19.79 26.86 -20.24
N TYR A 126 -20.26 26.05 -19.29
CA TYR A 126 -21.49 26.32 -18.55
C TYR A 126 -21.40 27.64 -17.76
N SER A 127 -20.31 27.85 -17.00
CA SER A 127 -20.12 29.05 -16.19
C SER A 127 -20.03 30.31 -17.05
N THR A 128 -19.33 30.24 -18.20
CA THR A 128 -19.27 31.36 -19.16
C THR A 128 -20.62 31.64 -19.82
N ASN A 129 -21.43 30.62 -20.09
CA ASN A 129 -22.74 30.80 -20.71
C ASN A 129 -23.80 31.36 -19.74
N HIS A 130 -23.60 31.19 -18.42
CA HIS A 130 -24.55 31.58 -17.38
C HIS A 130 -24.05 32.74 -16.51
N ASP A 131 -22.95 33.40 -16.91
CA ASP A 131 -22.30 34.49 -16.15
C ASP A 131 -22.02 34.13 -14.67
N LEU A 132 -21.75 32.85 -14.40
CA LEU A 132 -21.42 32.37 -13.07
C LEU A 132 -19.91 32.53 -12.84
N LYS A 133 -19.53 33.04 -11.67
CA LYS A 133 -18.12 33.02 -11.27
C LYS A 133 -17.65 31.56 -11.16
N PRO A 134 -16.55 31.16 -11.81
CA PRO A 134 -16.02 29.79 -11.75
C PRO A 134 -15.24 29.56 -10.45
N GLU A 135 -15.82 29.97 -9.33
CA GLU A 135 -15.32 29.80 -7.97
C GLU A 135 -16.38 28.99 -7.22
N GLY A 136 -15.98 27.87 -6.62
CA GLY A 136 -16.86 27.16 -5.70
C GLY A 136 -17.10 28.02 -4.48
N GLU A 137 -18.32 27.99 -3.94
CA GLU A 137 -18.63 28.64 -2.67
C GLU A 137 -17.71 28.07 -1.57
N GLN A 138 -16.99 28.94 -0.87
CA GLN A 138 -16.04 28.51 0.14
C GLN A 138 -16.80 28.16 1.43
N VAL A 139 -17.27 26.91 1.50
CA VAL A 139 -17.96 26.39 2.68
C VAL A 139 -16.95 26.19 3.80
N SER A 140 -17.18 26.83 4.96
CA SER A 140 -16.38 26.55 6.16
C SER A 140 -16.63 25.12 6.61
N PHE A 141 -15.59 24.38 6.97
CA PHE A 141 -15.69 23.05 7.59
C PHE A 141 -15.50 23.09 9.11
N VAL A 142 -15.34 24.30 9.67
CA VAL A 142 -15.13 24.53 11.11
C VAL A 142 -16.24 25.45 11.62
N GLY A 143 -17.00 24.97 12.60
CA GLY A 143 -18.16 25.67 13.18
C GLY A 143 -19.19 24.70 13.75
N GLU A 144 -20.25 25.25 14.37
CA GLU A 144 -21.49 24.53 14.62
C GLU A 144 -22.29 24.52 13.31
N PHE A 145 -22.52 23.32 12.78
CA PHE A 145 -23.35 23.10 11.60
C PHE A 145 -24.63 22.43 12.05
N GLU A 146 -25.75 22.83 11.44
CA GLU A 146 -27.00 22.09 11.57
C GLU A 146 -26.79 20.71 10.94
N ASP A 147 -26.88 19.65 11.74
CA ASP A 147 -26.79 18.29 11.24
C ASP A 147 -28.02 18.01 10.34
N PRO A 148 -27.83 17.76 9.04
CA PRO A 148 -28.95 17.53 8.12
C PRO A 148 -29.72 16.25 8.43
N HIS A 149 -29.20 15.38 9.31
CA HIS A 149 -29.85 14.15 9.74
C HIS A 149 -30.65 14.30 11.04
N LEU A 150 -30.53 15.43 11.75
CA LEU A 150 -31.34 15.72 12.92
C LEU A 150 -32.68 16.31 12.48
N LEU A 151 -33.78 15.72 12.98
CA LEU A 151 -35.08 16.34 12.83
C LEU A 151 -35.15 17.61 13.69
N PRO A 152 -35.91 18.65 13.30
CA PRO A 152 -36.06 19.86 14.12
C PRO A 152 -36.47 19.56 15.56
N THR A 153 -37.40 18.60 15.74
CA THR A 153 -37.87 18.16 17.06
C THR A 153 -36.79 17.50 17.92
N GLN A 154 -35.73 16.97 17.32
CA GLN A 154 -34.63 16.30 18.02
C GLN A 154 -33.51 17.27 18.37
N ALA A 155 -33.29 18.30 17.53
CA ALA A 155 -32.32 19.37 17.77
C ALA A 155 -32.76 20.28 18.93
N ASP A 156 -34.07 20.51 19.08
CA ASP A 156 -34.63 21.35 20.14
C ASP A 156 -34.71 20.65 21.51
N HIS A 157 -34.52 19.33 21.56
CA HIS A 157 -34.69 18.55 22.79
C HIS A 157 -33.37 18.42 23.57
N GLN A 158 -33.38 18.83 24.84
CA GLN A 158 -32.22 18.77 25.74
C GLN A 158 -32.07 17.36 26.33
N TRP A 159 -31.55 16.42 25.56
CA TRP A 159 -31.35 15.01 25.98
C TRP A 159 -30.39 14.83 27.16
N SER A 160 -29.59 15.86 27.50
CA SER A 160 -28.68 15.79 28.65
C SER A 160 -29.40 15.79 30.00
N GLU A 161 -30.64 16.27 30.03
CA GLU A 161 -31.48 16.36 31.24
C GLU A 161 -32.54 15.26 31.27
N ASP A 162 -32.56 14.39 30.26
CA ASP A 162 -33.43 13.23 30.22
C ASP A 162 -32.93 12.18 31.22
N THR A 163 -33.41 12.30 32.45
CA THR A 163 -33.30 11.30 33.51
C THR A 163 -34.51 10.37 33.54
N GLU A 164 -35.09 9.99 32.39
CA GLU A 164 -35.92 8.77 32.30
C GLU A 164 -35.06 7.50 32.50
N GLU A 165 -34.23 7.48 33.55
CA GLU A 165 -33.93 6.24 34.23
C GLU A 165 -35.26 5.73 34.75
N SER A 166 -35.63 4.51 34.33
CA SER A 166 -36.79 3.82 34.89
C SER A 166 -36.52 3.52 36.37
N GLU A 167 -36.75 4.50 37.23
CA GLU A 167 -36.77 4.31 38.68
C GLU A 167 -38.06 3.55 39.03
N GLY A 168 -38.00 2.23 38.90
CA GLY A 168 -38.96 1.35 39.54
C GLY A 168 -38.56 1.19 41.01
N THR A 169 -39.46 1.53 41.93
CA THR A 169 -39.28 1.14 43.33
C THR A 169 -39.46 -0.38 43.47
N MET A 170 -38.94 -0.98 44.55
CA MET A 170 -39.17 -2.41 44.85
C MET A 170 -40.68 -2.73 44.85
N GLU A 171 -41.51 -1.78 45.26
CA GLU A 171 -42.98 -1.89 45.26
C GLU A 171 -43.56 -1.97 43.84
N ASP A 172 -42.96 -1.28 42.86
CA ASP A 172 -43.40 -1.34 41.46
C ASP A 172 -43.04 -2.68 40.81
N TYR A 173 -41.89 -3.25 41.17
CA TYR A 173 -41.52 -4.62 40.80
C TYR A 173 -42.51 -5.66 41.36
N GLU A 174 -42.92 -5.50 42.62
CA GLU A 174 -43.90 -6.38 43.26
C GLU A 174 -45.29 -6.26 42.64
N LYS A 175 -45.74 -5.04 42.31
CA LYS A 175 -47.01 -4.83 41.59
C LYS A 175 -46.99 -5.46 40.19
N TYR A 176 -45.90 -5.30 39.43
CA TYR A 176 -45.73 -5.94 38.11
C TYR A 176 -45.73 -7.47 38.20
N LYS A 177 -45.09 -8.02 39.23
CA LYS A 177 -45.08 -9.46 39.49
C LYS A 177 -46.45 -9.99 39.89
N ALA A 178 -47.20 -9.23 40.68
CA ALA A 178 -48.56 -9.58 41.09
C ALA A 178 -49.59 -9.44 39.95
N SER A 179 -49.38 -8.53 39.00
CA SER A 179 -50.24 -8.38 37.82
C SER A 179 -49.92 -9.38 36.70
N SER A 180 -48.80 -10.10 36.80
CA SER A 180 -48.38 -11.16 35.86
C SER A 180 -48.83 -12.57 36.28
N PHE A 181 -49.74 -12.68 37.25
CA PHE A 181 -50.34 -13.93 37.73
C PHE A 181 -51.87 -13.87 37.71
#